data_AF-A0A0A8Z7K4-F1
#
_entry.id   AF-A0A0A8Z7K4-F1
#
_cell.length_a   1.000
_cell.length_b   1.000
_cell.length_c   1.000
_cell.angle_alpha   90.00
_cell.angle_beta   90.00
_cell.angle_gamma   90.00
#
_symmetry.space_group_name_H-M   'P 1'
#
loop_
_entity.id
_entity.type
_entity.pdbx_description
1 polymer ?
#
loop_
_entity_poly.entity_id
_entity_poly.type
_entity_poly.pdbx_seq_one_letter_code
_entity_poly.pdbx_strand_id
1 'polypeptide(L)'
;MWDSVIKVLSMIHMDERSPGRAAGLVRKMESFSFVLNMKLMLKVFRITNELSLLLQRNDQNIVQSMSLLIDVKTRLVTLRNEGWELLFEEVKSFCVAKRIPLPNMNEAIPIWGSFKT
;
A
#
# COMPACT_ATOMS: atom_id res chain seq x y z
N MET A 1 -3.77 4.93 14.08
CA MET A 1 -3.23 5.89 13.09
C MET A 1 -4.23 6.21 11.99
N TRP A 2 -4.84 5.22 11.31
CA TRP A 2 -5.82 5.44 10.24
C TRP A 2 -6.93 6.44 10.60
N ASP A 3 -7.67 6.17 11.68
CA ASP A 3 -8.81 6.99 12.09
C ASP A 3 -8.39 8.42 12.47
N SER A 4 -7.18 8.59 13.02
CA SER A 4 -6.60 9.89 13.33
C SER A 4 -6.33 10.70 12.06
N VAL A 5 -5.78 10.07 11.01
CA VAL A 5 -5.48 10.75 9.74
C VAL A 5 -6.76 11.14 9.02
N ILE A 6 -7.76 10.23 8.96
CA ILE A 6 -9.07 10.55 8.39
C ILE A 6 -9.72 11.70 9.15
N LYS A 7 -9.72 11.65 10.49
CA LYS A 7 -10.27 12.72 11.32
C LYS A 7 -9.63 14.09 11.04
N VAL A 8 -8.30 14.14 10.96
CA VAL A 8 -7.58 15.39 10.65
C VAL A 8 -7.91 15.89 9.25
N LEU A 9 -7.95 15.01 8.24
CA LEU A 9 -8.33 15.41 6.88
C LEU A 9 -9.78 15.89 6.81
N SER A 10 -10.71 15.26 7.54
CA SER A 10 -12.09 15.73 7.67
C SER A 10 -12.15 17.09 8.36
N MET A 11 -11.35 17.34 9.41
CA MET A 11 -11.29 18.65 10.06
C MET A 11 -10.79 19.74 9.10
N ILE A 12 -9.75 19.47 8.33
CA ILE A 12 -9.21 20.40 7.32
C ILE A 12 -10.22 20.64 6.20
N HIS A 13 -11.03 19.64 5.84
CA HIS A 13 -12.12 19.82 4.88
C HIS A 13 -13.17 20.82 5.39
N MET A 14 -13.45 20.84 6.70
CA MET A 14 -14.44 21.76 7.29
C MET A 14 -13.89 23.18 7.51
N ASP A 15 -12.56 23.38 7.56
CA ASP A 15 -11.90 24.66 7.91
C ASP A 15 -11.81 25.68 6.75
N GLU A 16 -12.54 25.50 5.64
CA GLU A 16 -12.68 26.38 4.46
C GLU A 16 -11.40 26.88 3.74
N ARG A 17 -10.20 26.72 4.30
CA ARG A 17 -8.92 27.17 3.72
C ARG A 17 -8.51 26.40 2.47
N SER A 18 -8.92 25.14 2.32
CA SER A 18 -8.75 24.34 1.08
C SER A 18 -9.63 23.06 1.05
N PRO A 19 -10.96 23.19 1.21
CA PRO A 19 -11.88 22.08 1.43
C PRO A 19 -11.79 20.99 0.34
N GLY A 20 -11.61 21.40 -0.92
CA GLY A 20 -11.53 20.47 -2.06
C GLY A 20 -10.31 19.54 -2.04
N ARG A 21 -9.16 19.99 -1.49
CA ARG A 21 -7.93 19.18 -1.45
C ARG A 21 -8.04 18.09 -0.38
N ALA A 22 -8.54 18.44 0.80
CA ALA A 22 -8.69 17.49 1.90
C ALA A 22 -9.77 16.43 1.63
N ALA A 23 -10.94 16.83 1.10
CA ALA A 23 -11.96 15.87 0.67
C ALA A 23 -11.47 14.91 -0.43
N GLY A 24 -10.70 15.43 -1.40
CA GLY A 24 -10.09 14.59 -2.43
C GLY A 24 -9.12 13.55 -1.85
N LEU A 25 -8.39 13.88 -0.79
CA LEU A 25 -7.48 12.97 -0.09
C LEU A 25 -8.24 11.91 0.70
N VAL A 26 -9.30 12.27 1.43
CA VAL A 26 -10.15 11.29 2.13
C VAL A 26 -10.72 10.27 1.14
N ARG A 27 -11.30 10.74 0.03
CA ARG A 27 -11.85 9.85 -1.01
C ARG A 27 -10.80 8.92 -1.62
N LYS A 28 -9.56 9.41 -1.79
CA LYS A 28 -8.44 8.56 -2.26
C LYS A 28 -8.04 7.53 -1.22
N MET A 29 -7.96 7.92 0.06
CA MET A 29 -7.62 7.00 1.15
C MET A 29 -8.68 5.90 1.31
N GLU A 30 -9.95 6.24 1.19
CA GLU A 30 -11.09 5.32 1.25
C GLU A 30 -11.33 4.59 -0.09
N SER A 31 -10.26 4.31 -0.83
CA SER A 31 -10.32 3.49 -2.04
C SER A 31 -9.56 2.19 -1.84
N PHE A 32 -10.11 1.11 -2.41
CA PHE A 32 -9.46 -0.20 -2.38
C PHE A 32 -8.05 -0.17 -2.97
N SER A 33 -7.86 0.54 -4.08
CA SER A 33 -6.56 0.68 -4.74
C SER A 33 -5.53 1.34 -3.82
N PHE A 34 -5.92 2.38 -3.07
CA PHE A 34 -5.02 3.01 -2.11
C PHE A 34 -4.64 2.05 -0.97
N VAL A 35 -5.61 1.35 -0.38
CA VAL A 35 -5.32 0.37 0.70
C VAL A 35 -4.40 -0.73 0.21
N LEU A 36 -4.63 -1.28 -0.97
CA LEU A 36 -3.79 -2.29 -1.59
C LEU A 36 -2.34 -1.80 -1.75
N ASN A 37 -2.17 -0.62 -2.36
CA ASN A 37 -0.84 -0.01 -2.53
C ASN A 37 -0.17 0.27 -1.19
N MET A 38 -0.90 0.82 -0.21
CA MET A 38 -0.38 1.10 1.12
C MET A 38 0.12 -0.18 1.81
N LYS A 39 -0.68 -1.26 1.79
CA LYS A 39 -0.31 -2.54 2.41
C LYS A 39 0.87 -3.19 1.70
N LEU A 40 0.92 -3.15 0.37
CA LEU A 40 2.06 -3.62 -0.41
C LEU A 40 3.33 -2.85 -0.05
N MET A 41 3.27 -1.51 -0.07
CA MET A 41 4.39 -0.63 0.25
C MET A 41 4.90 -0.86 1.68
N LEU A 42 4.02 -1.08 2.66
CA LEU A 42 4.44 -1.42 4.02
C LEU A 42 5.24 -2.72 4.08
N LYS A 43 4.82 -3.77 3.35
CA LYS A 43 5.56 -5.04 3.31
C LYS A 43 6.92 -4.87 2.62
N VAL A 44 6.97 -4.15 1.50
CA VAL A 44 8.22 -3.87 0.78
C VAL A 44 9.16 -3.05 1.65
N PHE A 45 8.68 -1.96 2.24
CA PHE A 45 9.48 -1.11 3.12
C PHE A 45 9.97 -1.84 4.35
N ARG A 46 9.21 -2.78 4.92
CA ARG A 46 9.72 -3.60 6.01
C ARG A 46 10.97 -4.40 5.60
N ILE A 47 10.92 -5.05 4.43
CA ILE A 47 12.04 -5.84 3.91
C ILE A 47 13.24 -4.92 3.58
N THR A 48 13.01 -3.81 2.88
CA THR A 48 14.10 -2.91 2.47
C THR A 48 14.65 -2.08 3.62
N ASN A 49 13.88 -1.83 4.69
CA ASN A 49 14.36 -1.14 5.89
C ASN A 49 15.39 -1.98 6.65
N GLU A 50 15.20 -3.30 6.73
CA GLU A 50 16.22 -4.20 7.31
C GLU A 50 17.55 -4.09 6.55
N LEU A 51 17.48 -4.09 5.21
CA LEU A 51 18.65 -3.86 4.36
C LEU A 51 19.26 -2.47 4.60
N SER A 52 18.42 -1.43 4.63
CA SER A 52 18.87 -0.04 4.81
C SER A 52 19.60 0.16 6.13
N LEU A 53 19.04 -0.34 7.24
CA LEU A 53 19.65 -0.25 8.56
C LEU A 53 21.00 -0.97 8.63
N LEU A 54 21.15 -2.08 7.91
CA LEU A 54 22.39 -2.84 7.87
C LEU A 54 23.45 -2.14 7.02
N LEU A 55 23.10 -1.65 5.83
CA LEU A 55 24.02 -0.90 4.97
C LEU A 55 24.48 0.43 5.58
N GLN A 56 23.69 1.01 6.48
CA GLN A 56 24.07 2.22 7.22
C GLN A 56 25.12 1.94 8.31
N ARG A 57 25.40 0.68 8.67
CA ARG A 57 26.42 0.35 9.65
C ARG A 57 27.81 0.37 8.99
N ASN A 58 28.75 1.07 9.61
CA ASN A 58 30.11 1.24 9.08
C ASN A 58 31.03 0.01 9.23
N ASP A 59 30.56 -1.07 9.88
CA ASP A 59 31.33 -2.27 10.24
C ASP A 59 30.96 -3.50 9.39
N GLN A 60 30.30 -3.33 8.25
CA GLN A 60 29.83 -4.48 7.46
C GLN A 60 30.96 -5.20 6.71
N ASN A 61 31.09 -6.51 6.93
CA ASN A 61 31.90 -7.40 6.10
C ASN A 61 31.21 -7.64 4.74
N ILE A 62 31.95 -7.52 3.64
CA ILE A 62 31.44 -7.74 2.26
C ILE A 62 30.69 -9.07 2.08
N VAL A 63 31.14 -10.14 2.73
CA VAL A 63 30.49 -11.46 2.68
C VAL A 63 29.15 -11.43 3.40
N GLN A 64 29.07 -10.75 4.54
CA GLN A 64 27.84 -10.57 5.29
C GLN A 64 26.82 -9.74 4.49
N SER A 65 27.25 -8.64 3.88
CA SER A 65 26.38 -7.81 3.02
C SER A 65 25.84 -8.58 1.82
N MET A 66 26.65 -9.43 1.18
CA MET A 66 26.20 -10.29 0.06
C MET A 66 25.14 -11.31 0.49
N SER A 67 25.32 -11.96 1.64
CA SER A 67 24.32 -12.91 2.17
C SER A 67 22.97 -12.23 2.43
N LEU A 68 22.99 -11.00 2.93
CA LEU A 68 21.80 -10.19 3.21
C LEU A 68 21.10 -9.73 1.93
N LEU A 69 21.86 -9.32 0.91
CA LEU A 69 21.29 -8.97 -0.40
C LEU A 69 20.55 -10.15 -1.03
N ILE A 70 21.10 -11.36 -0.90
CA ILE A 70 20.46 -12.59 -1.39
C ILE A 70 19.17 -12.86 -0.59
N ASP A 71 19.19 -12.73 0.74
CA ASP A 71 18.00 -12.90 1.58
C ASP A 71 16.89 -11.91 1.21
N VAL A 72 17.21 -10.61 1.16
CA VAL A 72 16.27 -9.54 0.79
C VAL A 72 15.68 -9.78 -0.59
N LYS A 73 16.53 -10.12 -1.57
CA LYS A 73 16.07 -10.48 -2.93
C LYS A 73 15.10 -11.67 -2.89
N THR A 74 15.43 -12.71 -2.14
CA THR A 74 14.60 -13.90 -1.99
C THR A 74 13.24 -13.55 -1.40
N ARG A 75 13.22 -12.77 -0.31
CA ARG A 75 11.98 -12.33 0.35
C ARG A 75 11.10 -11.46 -0.54
N LEU A 76 11.69 -10.58 -1.36
CA LEU A 76 10.94 -9.78 -2.34
C LEU A 76 10.37 -10.64 -3.46
N VAL A 77 11.12 -11.64 -3.94
CA VAL A 77 10.66 -12.61 -4.93
C VAL A 77 9.51 -13.46 -4.38
N THR A 78 9.62 -13.96 -3.15
CA THR A 78 8.55 -14.68 -2.46
C THR A 78 7.32 -13.80 -2.28
N LEU A 79 7.48 -12.55 -1.83
CA LEU A 79 6.37 -11.60 -1.71
C LEU A 79 5.64 -11.40 -3.05
N ARG A 80 6.39 -11.31 -4.15
CA ARG A 80 5.83 -11.16 -5.51
C ARG A 80 5.11 -12.41 -6.00
N ASN A 81 5.70 -13.59 -5.79
CA ASN A 81 5.20 -14.84 -6.39
C ASN A 81 4.09 -15.49 -5.54
N GLU A 82 4.22 -15.45 -4.21
CA GLU A 82 3.38 -16.23 -3.27
C GLU A 82 2.64 -15.31 -2.28
N GLY A 83 3.15 -14.10 -2.06
CA GLY A 83 2.61 -13.17 -1.06
C GLY A 83 1.30 -12.47 -1.45
N TRP A 84 0.81 -12.68 -2.67
CA TRP A 84 -0.31 -11.95 -3.23
C TRP A 84 -1.65 -12.30 -2.58
N GLU A 85 -1.94 -13.59 -2.40
CA GLU A 85 -3.19 -14.06 -1.80
C GLU A 85 -3.33 -13.57 -0.36
N LEU A 86 -2.27 -13.73 0.44
CA LEU A 86 -2.23 -13.25 1.82
C LEU A 86 -2.37 -11.73 1.92
N LEU A 87 -1.74 -10.98 0.99
CA LEU A 87 -1.90 -9.54 0.91
C LEU A 87 -3.35 -9.16 0.59
N PHE A 88 -3.98 -9.86 -0.35
CA PHE A 88 -5.35 -9.60 -0.75
C PHE A 88 -6.35 -9.86 0.38
N GLU A 89 -6.21 -10.96 1.13
CA GLU A 89 -7.04 -11.23 2.31
C GLU A 89 -6.86 -10.16 3.40
N GLU A 90 -5.62 -9.71 3.64
CA GLU A 90 -5.35 -8.62 4.58
C GLU A 90 -6.00 -7.30 4.13
N VAL A 91 -5.99 -7.01 2.82
CA VAL A 91 -6.63 -5.81 2.26
C VAL A 91 -8.14 -5.92 2.33
N LYS A 92 -8.73 -7.06 1.97
CA LYS A 92 -10.19 -7.30 2.05
C LYS A 92 -10.70 -7.12 3.47
N SER A 93 -10.06 -7.78 4.44
CA SER A 93 -10.42 -7.66 5.86
C SER A 93 -10.31 -6.22 6.37
N PHE A 94 -9.25 -5.51 5.99
CA PHE A 94 -9.09 -4.09 6.33
C PHE A 94 -10.19 -3.21 5.74
N CYS A 95 -10.49 -3.38 4.44
CA CYS A 95 -11.53 -2.63 3.76
C CYS A 95 -12.91 -2.87 4.37
N VAL A 96 -13.26 -4.13 4.69
CA VAL A 96 -14.50 -4.47 5.40
C VAL A 96 -14.55 -3.77 6.76
N ALA A 97 -13.48 -3.84 7.55
CA ALA A 97 -13.42 -3.19 8.86
C ALA A 97 -13.56 -1.66 8.81
N LYS A 98 -13.07 -1.04 7.72
CA LYS A 98 -13.15 0.40 7.49
C LYS A 98 -14.32 0.83 6.61
N ARG A 99 -15.22 -0.09 6.24
CA ARG A 99 -16.38 0.14 5.36
C ARG A 99 -15.99 0.76 4.01
N ILE A 100 -14.82 0.40 3.49
CA ILE A 100 -14.33 0.80 2.18
C ILE A 100 -14.95 -0.12 1.12
N PRO A 101 -15.54 0.42 0.03
CA PRO A 101 -16.13 -0.39 -1.03
C PRO A 101 -15.10 -1.34 -1.66
N LEU A 102 -15.46 -2.61 -1.76
CA LEU A 102 -14.68 -3.60 -2.50
C LEU A 102 -15.06 -3.55 -3.99
N PRO A 103 -14.09 -3.50 -4.91
CA PRO A 103 -14.38 -3.57 -6.34
C PRO A 103 -14.88 -4.97 -6.69
N ASN A 104 -15.79 -5.05 -7.68
CA ASN A 104 -16.18 -6.32 -8.25
C ASN A 104 -15.05 -6.84 -9.16
N MET A 105 -14.31 -7.85 -8.70
CA MET A 105 -13.19 -8.42 -9.47
C MET A 105 -13.65 -9.31 -10.64
N ASN A 106 -14.94 -9.66 -10.70
CA ASN A 106 -15.53 -10.42 -11.79
C ASN A 106 -16.16 -9.50 -12.85
N GLU A 107 -16.16 -8.18 -12.63
CA GLU A 107 -16.66 -7.22 -13.61
C GLU A 107 -15.70 -7.17 -14.80
N ALA A 108 -16.24 -7.38 -16.00
CA ALA A 108 -15.45 -7.27 -17.22
C ALA A 108 -14.93 -5.84 -17.34
N ILE A 109 -13.60 -5.69 -17.42
CA ILE A 109 -12.98 -4.38 -17.66
C ILE A 109 -13.46 -3.91 -19.03
N PRO A 110 -14.25 -2.83 -19.14
CA PRO A 110 -14.68 -2.36 -20.44
C PRO A 110 -13.44 -1.96 -21.23
N ILE A 111 -13.31 -2.54 -22.42
CA ILE A 111 -12.25 -2.18 -23.35
C ILE A 111 -12.44 -0.69 -23.66
N TRP A 112 -11.45 0.13 -23.33
CA TRP A 112 -11.47 1.57 -23.62
C TRP A 112 -11.67 1.76 -25.13
N GLY A 113 -12.90 2.09 -25.54
CA GLY A 113 -13.27 2.27 -26.95
C GLY A 113 -14.67 1.79 -27.36
N SER A 114 -15.37 0.96 -26.56
CA SER A 114 -16.66 0.38 -26.97
C SER A 114 -17.91 1.15 -26.53
N PHE A 115 -17.81 2.45 -26.25
CA PHE A 115 -18.97 3.34 -26.08
C PHE A 115 -19.11 4.26 -27.29
N LYS A 116 -19.55 3.67 -28.41
CA LYS A 116 -20.17 4.41 -29.52
C LYS A 116 -21.08 3.47 -30.30
N THR A 117 -22.35 3.45 -29.91
CA THR A 117 -23.53 3.42 -30.81
C THR A 117 -24.72 3.93 -30.04
#